data_AF-A0A972J656-F1
#
_entry.id   AF-A0A972J656-F1
#
_cell.length_a   1.000
_cell.length_b   1.000
_cell.length_c   1.000
_cell.angle_alpha   90.00
_cell.angle_beta   90.00
_cell.angle_gamma   90.00
#
_symmetry.space_group_name_H-M   'P 1'
#
loop_
_entity.id
_entity.type
_entity.pdbx_description
1 polymer ?
#
loop_
_entity_poly.entity_id
_entity_poly.type
_entity_poly.pdbx_seq_one_letter_code
_entity_poly.pdbx_strand_id
1 'polypeptide(L)'
;MLHSSRGFSLVELIVVMAMFVIVIAVAGDTFTRIMKFSSQQTKTAESNIEGVVGLEMMRKDLASAGFGLPWSFQNTISYREVNPGAGDREAIAAKYNALADTETQTEVPSPVSGGNNVASTDATKLISGSDYLVLRATSLGSAAAAQRWSFLNYTGATKPASLSPESWTRENLSPTDWVSVIRVGLSGSFTKELVMNGASFTTTYDNLGSYGPNETKVTHYIYGIQDTSAGQPRMPFNRADYYVRIPSSTDTNTLPRRCAPNTGILFKALVRHSDGTVSSTEAPLLDCVADMQVVYTIDSLSNGVTTETDSLAGLSARQIREQLKLIQVYVLTHEGGRDPLYTYPNQTIGVGPTVDGLTSGPGRTFDLKNTIGTGWQQYRWKIYRVIVKPANLVQTM
;
A
#
# COMPACT_ATOMS: atom_id res chain seq x y z
N MET A 1 2.37 82.17 -25.17
CA MET A 1 2.25 80.92 -24.38
C MET A 1 0.95 81.00 -23.59
N LEU A 2 -0.13 80.38 -24.08
CA LEU A 2 -1.41 80.33 -23.37
C LEU A 2 -1.35 79.20 -22.34
N HIS A 3 -1.14 79.54 -21.07
CA HIS A 3 -1.27 78.59 -19.96
C HIS A 3 -2.73 78.59 -19.50
N SER A 4 -3.45 77.51 -19.81
CA SER A 4 -4.80 77.25 -19.33
C SER A 4 -4.72 76.80 -17.86
N SER A 5 -4.97 77.70 -16.92
CA SER A 5 -5.17 77.37 -15.50
C SER A 5 -6.66 77.11 -15.25
N ARG A 6 -7.12 75.87 -15.52
CA ARG A 6 -8.44 75.38 -15.09
C ARG A 6 -8.30 74.77 -13.70
N GLY A 7 -8.93 75.38 -12.70
CA GLY A 7 -9.06 74.79 -11.36
C GLY A 7 -10.10 73.67 -11.38
N PHE A 8 -9.79 72.54 -10.74
CA PHE A 8 -10.71 71.42 -10.58
C PHE A 8 -11.93 71.83 -9.75
N SER A 9 -13.12 71.50 -10.25
CA SER A 9 -14.37 71.68 -9.52
C SER A 9 -14.51 70.62 -8.43
N LEU A 10 -15.06 70.98 -7.26
CA LEU A 10 -15.36 70.03 -6.18
C LEU A 10 -16.31 68.91 -6.67
N VAL A 11 -17.19 69.22 -7.63
CA VAL A 11 -18.08 68.24 -8.27
C VAL A 11 -17.29 67.23 -9.10
N GLU A 12 -16.24 67.65 -9.79
CA GLU A 12 -15.39 66.79 -10.62
C GLU A 12 -14.62 65.78 -9.76
N LEU A 13 -14.15 66.22 -8.58
CA LEU A 13 -13.45 65.36 -7.63
C LEU A 13 -14.38 64.28 -7.02
N ILE A 14 -15.64 64.65 -6.70
CA ILE A 14 -16.65 63.70 -6.20
C ILE A 14 -17.00 62.66 -7.29
N VAL A 15 -17.18 63.08 -8.54
CA VAL A 15 -17.51 62.16 -9.65
C VAL A 15 -16.37 61.17 -9.88
N VAL A 16 -15.12 61.62 -9.85
CA VAL A 16 -13.95 60.75 -10.01
C VAL A 16 -13.85 59.74 -8.86
N MET A 17 -14.02 60.17 -7.60
CA MET A 17 -14.03 59.24 -6.45
C MET A 17 -15.15 58.20 -6.56
N ALA A 18 -16.36 58.61 -6.96
CA ALA A 18 -17.48 57.70 -7.14
C ALA A 18 -17.19 56.65 -8.23
N MET A 19 -16.61 57.07 -9.37
CA MET A 19 -16.20 56.13 -10.42
C MET A 19 -15.11 55.16 -9.93
N PHE A 20 -14.11 55.65 -9.18
CA PHE A 20 -13.05 54.79 -8.63
C PHE A 20 -13.59 53.73 -7.68
N VAL A 21 -14.53 54.07 -6.80
CA VAL A 21 -15.14 53.10 -5.88
C VAL A 21 -15.86 51.99 -6.64
N ILE A 22 -16.61 52.33 -7.69
CA ILE A 22 -17.30 51.34 -8.54
C ILE A 22 -16.28 50.43 -9.23
N VAL A 23 -15.23 51.00 -9.82
CA VAL A 23 -14.19 50.22 -10.51
C VAL A 23 -13.47 49.28 -9.53
N ILE A 24 -13.13 49.75 -8.33
CA ILE A 24 -12.49 48.93 -7.29
C ILE A 24 -13.44 47.82 -6.82
N ALA A 25 -14.75 48.07 -6.69
CA ALA A 25 -15.71 47.06 -6.30
C ALA A 25 -15.81 45.93 -7.36
N VAL A 26 -15.88 46.29 -8.64
CA VAL A 26 -15.92 45.32 -9.75
C VAL A 26 -14.59 44.55 -9.88
N ALA A 27 -13.46 45.26 -9.78
CA ALA A 27 -12.14 44.65 -9.80
C ALA A 27 -11.91 43.74 -8.58
N GLY A 28 -12.46 44.10 -7.41
CA GLY A 28 -12.42 43.31 -6.20
C GLY A 28 -13.16 41.98 -6.34
N ASP A 29 -14.40 41.98 -6.84
CA ASP A 29 -15.15 40.74 -7.05
C ASP A 29 -14.44 39.83 -8.08
N THR A 30 -13.99 40.39 -9.21
CA THR A 30 -13.26 39.61 -10.21
C THR A 30 -11.94 39.03 -9.67
N PHE A 31 -11.17 39.81 -8.91
CA PHE A 31 -9.96 39.34 -8.24
C PHE A 31 -10.26 38.20 -7.25
N THR A 32 -11.31 38.31 -6.43
CA THR A 32 -11.66 37.22 -5.48
C THR A 32 -12.08 35.94 -6.20
N ARG A 33 -12.80 36.04 -7.32
CA ARG A 33 -13.14 34.87 -8.15
C ARG A 33 -11.90 34.23 -8.76
N ILE A 34 -10.98 35.03 -9.31
CA ILE A 34 -9.72 34.55 -9.88
C ILE A 34 -8.88 33.85 -8.81
N MET A 35 -8.76 34.43 -7.62
CA MET A 35 -8.03 33.82 -6.51
C MET A 35 -8.64 32.49 -6.08
N LYS A 36 -9.97 32.41 -5.92
CA LYS A 36 -10.66 31.15 -5.56
C LYS A 36 -10.43 30.06 -6.61
N PHE A 37 -10.56 30.43 -7.88
CA PHE A 37 -10.34 29.50 -8.99
C PHE A 37 -8.88 29.02 -9.07
N SER A 38 -7.92 29.93 -8.93
CA SER A 38 -6.49 29.60 -8.89
C SER A 38 -6.14 28.69 -7.71
N SER A 39 -6.68 28.98 -6.52
CA SER A 39 -6.52 28.13 -5.34
C SER A 39 -7.10 26.73 -5.57
N GLN A 40 -8.28 26.63 -6.18
CA GLN A 40 -8.89 25.34 -6.48
C GLN A 40 -8.06 24.54 -7.49
N GLN A 41 -7.60 25.17 -8.57
CA GLN A 41 -6.73 24.51 -9.55
C GLN A 41 -5.42 24.01 -8.93
N THR A 42 -4.80 24.84 -8.08
CA THR A 42 -3.58 24.46 -7.36
C THR A 42 -3.84 23.24 -6.48
N LYS A 43 -4.95 23.20 -5.74
CA LYS A 43 -5.32 22.06 -4.89
C LYS A 43 -5.66 20.81 -5.66
N THR A 44 -6.32 20.93 -6.81
CA THR A 44 -6.56 19.79 -7.71
C THR A 44 -5.25 19.25 -8.29
N ALA A 45 -4.30 20.11 -8.62
CA ALA A 45 -2.98 19.69 -9.11
C ALA A 45 -2.16 18.99 -8.01
N GLU A 46 -2.14 19.55 -6.80
CA GLU A 46 -1.51 18.96 -5.60
C GLU A 46 -2.04 17.54 -5.34
N SER A 47 -3.36 17.36 -5.25
CA SER A 47 -3.97 16.04 -5.04
C SER A 47 -3.65 15.03 -6.15
N ASN A 48 -3.53 15.50 -7.39
CA ASN A 48 -3.15 14.62 -8.50
C ASN A 48 -1.70 14.15 -8.41
N ILE A 49 -0.77 15.04 -8.06
CA ILE A 49 0.64 14.69 -7.90
C ILE A 49 0.82 13.74 -6.71
N GLU A 50 0.21 14.06 -5.56
CA GLU A 50 0.21 13.22 -4.37
C GLU A 50 -0.31 11.82 -4.67
N GLY A 51 -1.46 11.74 -5.37
CA GLY A 51 -2.06 10.46 -5.75
C GLY A 51 -1.18 9.63 -6.67
N VAL A 52 -0.49 10.22 -7.65
CA VAL A 52 0.43 9.46 -8.51
C VAL A 52 1.59 8.90 -7.68
N VAL A 53 2.22 9.70 -6.84
CA VAL A 53 3.40 9.25 -6.07
C VAL A 53 3.03 8.17 -5.06
N GLY A 54 1.96 8.36 -4.29
CA GLY A 54 1.54 7.40 -3.27
C GLY A 54 1.08 6.07 -3.87
N LEU A 55 0.33 6.12 -4.97
CA LEU A 55 -0.13 4.90 -5.65
C LEU A 55 0.98 4.18 -6.42
N GLU A 56 2.03 4.87 -6.86
CA GLU A 56 3.22 4.21 -7.42
C GLU A 56 4.00 3.43 -6.36
N MET A 57 4.03 3.90 -5.12
CA MET A 57 4.60 3.14 -4.00
C MET A 57 3.81 1.83 -3.78
N MET A 58 2.47 1.93 -3.74
CA MET A 58 1.59 0.76 -3.67
C MET A 58 1.79 -0.19 -4.85
N ARG A 59 1.89 0.35 -6.08
CA ARG A 59 2.12 -0.44 -7.29
C ARG A 59 3.42 -1.24 -7.22
N LYS A 60 4.51 -0.61 -6.73
CA LYS A 60 5.80 -1.27 -6.54
C LYS A 60 5.69 -2.41 -5.52
N ASP A 61 5.03 -2.17 -4.39
CA ASP A 61 4.86 -3.17 -3.34
C ASP A 61 4.01 -4.37 -3.83
N LEU A 62 2.91 -4.11 -4.53
CA LEU A 62 2.08 -5.12 -5.20
C LEU A 62 2.89 -5.98 -6.18
N ALA A 63 3.79 -5.37 -6.96
CA ALA A 63 4.64 -6.09 -7.90
C ALA A 63 5.66 -6.99 -7.17
N SER A 64 6.11 -6.54 -5.99
CA SER A 64 7.06 -7.27 -5.14
C SER A 64 6.41 -8.37 -4.27
N ALA A 65 5.09 -8.48 -4.24
CA ALA A 65 4.40 -9.51 -3.45
C ALA A 65 4.95 -10.91 -3.75
N GLY A 66 5.30 -11.65 -2.69
CA GLY A 66 5.93 -12.97 -2.80
C GLY A 66 7.45 -12.97 -3.01
N PHE A 67 8.10 -11.81 -3.13
CA PHE A 67 9.57 -11.72 -3.21
C PHE A 67 10.22 -12.25 -1.92
N GLY A 68 11.19 -13.15 -2.07
CA GLY A 68 11.89 -13.78 -0.95
C GLY A 68 11.05 -14.73 -0.09
N LEU A 69 9.80 -15.06 -0.47
CA LEU A 69 8.99 -16.01 0.28
C LEU A 69 9.35 -17.47 -0.06
N PRO A 70 9.42 -18.36 0.94
CA PRO A 70 9.56 -19.79 0.70
C PRO A 70 8.28 -20.39 0.10
N TRP A 71 8.44 -21.53 -0.57
CA TRP A 71 7.38 -22.42 -1.02
C TRP A 71 7.24 -23.64 -0.11
N SER A 72 8.30 -23.98 0.63
CA SER A 72 8.35 -25.05 1.62
C SER A 72 9.33 -24.70 2.74
N PHE A 73 9.24 -25.43 3.84
CA PHE A 73 10.20 -25.38 4.94
C PHE A 73 11.00 -26.68 4.97
N GLN A 74 12.32 -26.59 5.21
CA GLN A 74 13.19 -27.76 5.38
C GLN A 74 12.74 -28.70 6.54
N ASN A 75 12.13 -28.14 7.57
CA ASN A 75 11.61 -28.81 8.77
C ASN A 75 10.32 -28.11 9.21
N THR A 76 9.55 -28.72 10.12
CA THR A 76 8.42 -28.04 10.76
C THR A 76 8.91 -26.88 11.62
N ILE A 77 8.33 -25.70 11.42
CA ILE A 77 8.60 -24.50 12.23
C ILE A 77 7.32 -23.83 12.70
N SER A 78 7.48 -22.93 13.66
CA SER A 78 6.50 -21.91 13.96
C SER A 78 7.14 -20.52 13.89
N TYR A 79 6.42 -19.56 13.33
CA TYR A 79 6.76 -18.14 13.34
C TYR A 79 5.56 -17.33 13.86
N ARG A 80 5.74 -16.04 14.13
CA ARG A 80 4.68 -15.18 14.67
C ARG A 80 4.38 -14.02 13.74
N GLU A 81 3.15 -13.96 13.25
CA GLU A 81 2.60 -12.82 12.49
C GLU A 81 1.93 -11.83 13.46
N VAL A 82 0.91 -11.07 13.02
CA VAL A 82 0.24 -10.07 13.85
C VAL A 82 -0.30 -10.71 15.12
N ASN A 83 -0.07 -10.03 16.25
CA ASN A 83 -0.56 -10.45 17.55
C ASN A 83 -2.02 -9.97 17.74
N PRO A 84 -3.04 -10.86 17.69
CA PRO A 84 -4.44 -10.47 17.82
C PRO A 84 -4.79 -9.86 19.18
N GLY A 85 -4.00 -10.14 20.22
CA GLY A 85 -4.25 -9.67 21.59
C GLY A 85 -3.69 -8.29 21.90
N ALA A 86 -3.03 -7.63 20.95
CA ALA A 86 -2.37 -6.35 21.20
C ALA A 86 -3.29 -5.13 21.09
N GLY A 87 -4.45 -5.25 20.43
CA GLY A 87 -5.42 -4.16 20.29
C GLY A 87 -6.44 -4.41 19.18
N ASP A 88 -7.44 -3.52 19.07
CA ASP A 88 -8.55 -3.69 18.12
C ASP A 88 -8.09 -3.67 16.65
N ARG A 89 -7.08 -2.85 16.32
CA ARG A 89 -6.51 -2.79 14.97
C ARG A 89 -5.80 -4.09 14.63
N GLU A 90 -5.06 -4.63 15.59
CA GLU A 90 -4.36 -5.89 15.45
C GLU A 90 -5.34 -7.08 15.38
N ALA A 91 -6.49 -7.02 16.06
CA ALA A 91 -7.56 -8.00 15.91
C ALA A 91 -8.17 -7.99 14.49
N ILE A 92 -8.29 -6.82 13.84
CA ILE A 92 -8.69 -6.75 12.41
C ILE A 92 -7.60 -7.37 11.53
N ALA A 93 -6.34 -6.96 11.74
CA ALA A 93 -5.22 -7.40 10.92
C ALA A 93 -4.93 -8.91 11.07
N ALA A 94 -5.10 -9.48 12.26
CA ALA A 94 -4.83 -10.89 12.54
C ALA A 94 -5.79 -11.85 11.83
N LYS A 95 -7.00 -11.42 11.45
CA LYS A 95 -7.91 -12.18 10.56
C LYS A 95 -7.26 -12.58 9.24
N TYR A 96 -6.24 -11.82 8.82
CA TYR A 96 -5.53 -12.00 7.56
C TYR A 96 -4.12 -12.55 7.74
N ASN A 97 -3.77 -13.06 8.94
CA ASN A 97 -2.64 -13.98 9.12
C ASN A 97 -2.86 -15.25 8.26
N ALA A 98 -1.81 -16.06 8.04
CA ALA A 98 -1.97 -17.28 7.23
C ALA A 98 -3.02 -18.24 7.85
N LEU A 99 -2.90 -18.49 9.15
CA LEU A 99 -3.97 -19.00 10.01
C LEU A 99 -4.67 -17.80 10.65
N ALA A 100 -5.94 -17.60 10.28
CA ALA A 100 -6.76 -16.48 10.74
C ALA A 100 -6.82 -16.42 12.28
N ASP A 101 -6.79 -15.20 12.82
CA ASP A 101 -6.93 -14.88 14.25
C ASP A 101 -5.89 -15.55 15.18
N THR A 102 -4.82 -16.09 14.62
CA THR A 102 -3.78 -16.81 15.36
C THR A 102 -2.45 -16.10 15.20
N GLU A 103 -1.71 -15.82 16.28
CA GLU A 103 -0.37 -15.22 16.14
C GLU A 103 0.65 -16.23 15.61
N THR A 104 0.67 -17.43 16.20
CA THR A 104 1.59 -18.52 15.85
C THR A 104 1.18 -19.19 14.55
N GLN A 105 2.07 -19.12 13.57
CA GLN A 105 1.89 -19.62 12.22
C GLN A 105 2.78 -20.83 11.97
N THR A 106 2.23 -21.85 11.32
CA THR A 106 2.96 -23.06 10.91
C THR A 106 2.93 -23.30 9.41
N GLU A 107 2.10 -22.55 8.68
CA GLU A 107 1.93 -22.70 7.24
C GLU A 107 2.93 -21.84 6.46
N VAL A 108 3.21 -22.26 5.22
CA VAL A 108 3.99 -21.46 4.28
C VAL A 108 3.22 -20.16 4.00
N PRO A 109 3.87 -18.98 4.11
CA PRO A 109 3.16 -17.70 4.00
C PRO A 109 2.57 -17.50 2.59
N SER A 110 1.33 -17.03 2.52
CA SER A 110 0.70 -16.58 1.28
C SER A 110 1.21 -15.18 0.90
N PRO A 111 1.57 -14.95 -0.38
CA PRO A 111 2.13 -13.66 -0.81
C PRO A 111 1.15 -12.50 -0.62
N VAL A 112 -0.14 -12.79 -0.69
CA VAL A 112 -1.24 -11.85 -0.59
C VAL A 112 -2.35 -12.49 0.23
N SER A 113 -2.97 -11.71 1.10
CA SER A 113 -4.24 -12.03 1.76
C SER A 113 -5.02 -10.72 1.94
N GLY A 114 -6.29 -10.80 2.31
CA GLY A 114 -7.09 -9.61 2.52
C GLY A 114 -8.55 -9.92 2.80
N GLY A 115 -9.29 -8.87 3.11
CA GLY A 115 -10.71 -8.92 3.37
C GLY A 115 -11.47 -8.02 2.42
N ASN A 116 -12.60 -8.53 1.98
CA ASN A 116 -13.59 -7.80 1.19
C ASN A 116 -14.63 -7.17 2.13
N ASN A 117 -14.98 -5.90 1.87
CA ASN A 117 -16.02 -5.17 2.57
C ASN A 117 -15.91 -5.28 4.10
N VAL A 118 -14.74 -4.99 4.64
CA VAL A 118 -14.43 -5.27 6.05
C VAL A 118 -15.30 -4.41 6.95
N ALA A 119 -16.13 -5.08 7.77
CA ALA A 119 -16.97 -4.39 8.74
C ALA A 119 -16.13 -3.81 9.87
N SER A 120 -16.33 -2.53 10.16
CA SER A 120 -15.72 -1.83 11.29
C SER A 120 -16.74 -0.92 11.97
N THR A 121 -16.70 -0.86 13.30
CA THR A 121 -17.48 0.08 14.11
C THR A 121 -16.69 1.34 14.47
N ASP A 122 -15.38 1.35 14.21
CA ASP A 122 -14.48 2.46 14.51
C ASP A 122 -13.70 2.87 13.25
N ALA A 123 -14.11 3.99 12.66
CA ALA A 123 -13.47 4.56 11.47
C ALA A 123 -12.02 4.98 11.71
N THR A 124 -11.58 5.12 12.97
CA THR A 124 -10.18 5.39 13.31
C THR A 124 -9.28 4.17 13.19
N LYS A 125 -9.86 2.97 13.02
CA LYS A 125 -9.12 1.73 12.73
C LYS A 125 -9.26 1.33 11.28
N LEU A 126 -10.47 1.41 10.74
CA LEU A 126 -10.79 1.09 9.35
C LEU A 126 -12.15 1.70 8.98
N ILE A 127 -12.25 2.31 7.79
CA ILE A 127 -13.54 2.75 7.22
C ILE A 127 -14.35 1.51 6.84
N SER A 128 -15.56 1.40 7.41
CA SER A 128 -16.42 0.24 7.22
C SER A 128 -16.78 0.01 5.76
N GLY A 129 -16.63 -1.25 5.34
CA GLY A 129 -16.90 -1.70 3.98
C GLY A 129 -15.79 -1.38 2.97
N SER A 130 -14.71 -0.71 3.38
CA SER A 130 -13.46 -0.74 2.59
C SER A 130 -12.73 -2.06 2.81
N ASP A 131 -11.93 -2.42 1.82
CA ASP A 131 -11.13 -3.64 1.86
C ASP A 131 -9.88 -3.48 2.71
N TYR A 132 -9.34 -4.61 3.12
CA TYR A 132 -8.05 -4.71 3.80
C TYR A 132 -7.12 -5.58 2.97
N LEU A 133 -5.93 -5.09 2.64
CA LEU A 133 -4.97 -5.82 1.82
C LEU A 133 -3.68 -6.07 2.60
N VAL A 134 -3.24 -7.32 2.61
CA VAL A 134 -1.99 -7.75 3.23
C VAL A 134 -1.05 -8.25 2.15
N LEU A 135 0.16 -7.71 2.13
CA LEU A 135 1.25 -8.16 1.28
C LEU A 135 2.38 -8.73 2.14
N ARG A 136 2.96 -9.85 1.69
CA ARG A 136 4.12 -10.48 2.32
C ARG A 136 5.27 -10.57 1.31
N ALA A 137 6.43 -10.07 1.71
CA ALA A 137 7.69 -10.21 0.98
C ALA A 137 8.84 -9.68 1.83
N THR A 138 10.06 -10.14 1.57
CA THR A 138 11.27 -9.62 2.26
C THR A 138 11.54 -8.16 1.89
N SER A 139 11.15 -7.71 0.69
CA SER A 139 11.38 -6.35 0.19
C SER A 139 10.42 -5.27 0.71
N LEU A 140 9.39 -5.63 1.48
CA LEU A 140 8.38 -4.67 1.94
C LEU A 140 8.84 -3.82 3.13
N GLY A 141 9.91 -4.24 3.82
CA GLY A 141 10.47 -3.52 4.95
C GLY A 141 11.07 -2.16 4.56
N SER A 142 11.01 -1.21 5.49
CA SER A 142 11.62 0.12 5.37
C SER A 142 13.12 0.17 5.71
N ALA A 143 13.67 -0.88 6.35
CA ALA A 143 15.08 -0.96 6.68
C ALA A 143 15.94 -1.15 5.43
N ALA A 144 17.19 -0.66 5.46
CA ALA A 144 18.13 -0.83 4.36
C ALA A 144 18.38 -2.31 4.03
N ALA A 145 18.44 -3.18 5.05
CA ALA A 145 18.58 -4.63 4.89
C ALA A 145 17.45 -5.23 4.02
N ALA A 146 16.20 -4.84 4.26
CA ALA A 146 15.04 -5.34 3.51
C ALA A 146 15.11 -5.04 2.00
N GLN A 147 15.88 -4.02 1.60
CA GLN A 147 16.06 -3.64 0.19
C GLN A 147 17.28 -4.32 -0.46
N ARG A 148 17.98 -5.21 0.26
CA ARG A 148 19.22 -5.85 -0.17
C ARG A 148 19.11 -7.36 -0.17
N TRP A 149 19.85 -8.00 -1.07
CA TRP A 149 19.93 -9.45 -1.19
C TRP A 149 21.36 -9.85 -1.55
N SER A 150 21.73 -11.10 -1.29
CA SER A 150 22.99 -11.71 -1.72
C SER A 150 22.74 -13.21 -2.00
N PHE A 151 23.77 -13.98 -2.30
CA PHE A 151 23.66 -15.43 -2.44
C PHE A 151 24.95 -16.14 -2.01
N LEU A 152 24.79 -17.39 -1.61
CA LEU A 152 25.86 -18.36 -1.43
C LEU A 152 25.74 -19.40 -2.54
N ASN A 153 26.82 -19.62 -3.28
CA ASN A 153 26.89 -20.71 -4.25
C ASN A 153 27.92 -21.74 -3.80
N TYR A 154 27.70 -23.00 -4.19
CA TYR A 154 28.72 -24.03 -4.09
C TYR A 154 28.93 -24.64 -5.48
N THR A 155 29.96 -24.18 -6.17
CA THR A 155 30.24 -24.52 -7.59
C THR A 155 31.46 -25.43 -7.78
N GLY A 156 32.23 -25.69 -6.73
CA GLY A 156 33.44 -26.54 -6.76
C GLY A 156 33.15 -28.04 -6.70
N ALA A 157 34.15 -28.85 -7.06
CA ALA A 157 34.08 -30.32 -6.93
C ALA A 157 34.19 -30.81 -5.47
N THR A 158 34.77 -29.99 -4.60
CA THR A 158 34.89 -30.22 -3.15
C THR A 158 34.39 -29.00 -2.39
N LYS A 159 33.73 -29.24 -1.25
CA LYS A 159 33.11 -28.17 -0.45
C LYS A 159 34.22 -27.34 0.18
N PRO A 160 34.28 -26.02 -0.04
CA PRO A 160 35.26 -25.18 0.63
C PRO A 160 34.99 -25.19 2.15
N ALA A 161 36.05 -25.05 2.94
CA ALA A 161 35.96 -25.05 4.40
C ALA A 161 35.05 -23.93 4.95
N SER A 162 34.97 -22.81 4.22
CA SER A 162 34.04 -21.70 4.48
C SER A 162 33.47 -21.19 3.16
N LEU A 163 32.14 -21.02 3.11
CA LEU A 163 31.46 -20.32 2.03
C LEU A 163 31.25 -18.87 2.44
N SER A 164 31.65 -17.93 1.59
CA SER A 164 31.40 -16.50 1.78
C SER A 164 30.28 -16.05 0.82
N PRO A 165 29.36 -15.19 1.27
CA PRO A 165 28.31 -14.67 0.40
C PRO A 165 28.90 -13.75 -0.66
N GLU A 166 28.20 -13.64 -1.79
CA GLU A 166 28.58 -12.73 -2.87
C GLU A 166 28.61 -11.28 -2.36
N SER A 167 29.69 -10.56 -2.69
CA SER A 167 29.83 -9.13 -2.41
C SER A 167 29.59 -8.31 -3.67
N TRP A 168 28.60 -7.44 -3.63
CA TRP A 168 28.31 -6.47 -4.68
C TRP A 168 29.29 -5.29 -4.64
N THR A 169 29.33 -4.51 -5.73
CA THR A 169 30.12 -3.28 -5.80
C THR A 169 29.62 -2.19 -4.84
N ARG A 170 28.31 -2.16 -4.53
CA ARG A 170 27.62 -1.26 -3.58
C ARG A 170 26.39 -1.98 -3.01
N GLU A 171 25.79 -1.42 -1.95
CA GLU A 171 24.54 -1.91 -1.35
C GLU A 171 24.62 -3.36 -0.80
N ASN A 172 25.75 -3.73 -0.21
CA ASN A 172 25.88 -5.00 0.51
C ASN A 172 25.08 -5.01 1.81
N LEU A 173 24.66 -6.20 2.22
CA LEU A 173 24.16 -6.44 3.57
C LEU A 173 25.27 -6.19 4.59
N SER A 174 24.90 -5.60 5.72
CA SER A 174 25.79 -5.36 6.86
C SER A 174 25.90 -6.64 7.69
N PRO A 175 27.03 -6.90 8.39
CA PRO A 175 27.23 -8.11 9.20
C PRO A 175 26.08 -8.44 10.16
N THR A 176 25.50 -7.42 10.79
CA THR A 176 24.42 -7.55 11.78
C THR A 176 23.01 -7.56 11.18
N ASP A 177 22.88 -7.41 9.86
CA ASP A 177 21.57 -7.41 9.20
C ASP A 177 20.93 -8.79 9.34
N TRP A 178 19.66 -8.80 9.75
CA TRP A 178 18.87 -10.03 9.81
C TRP A 178 18.51 -10.48 8.40
N VAL A 179 18.70 -11.77 8.14
CA VAL A 179 18.46 -12.39 6.84
C VAL A 179 17.64 -13.67 6.95
N SER A 180 16.88 -13.94 5.89
CA SER A 180 16.29 -15.24 5.60
C SER A 180 17.01 -15.85 4.40
N VAL A 181 17.23 -17.16 4.45
CA VAL A 181 17.99 -17.89 3.44
C VAL A 181 17.06 -18.87 2.74
N ILE A 182 16.96 -18.74 1.43
CA ILE A 182 16.11 -19.56 0.57
C ILE A 182 16.99 -20.40 -0.34
N ARG A 183 16.91 -21.73 -0.19
CA ARG A 183 17.50 -22.69 -1.10
C ARG A 183 16.72 -22.67 -2.40
N VAL A 184 17.44 -22.59 -3.51
CA VAL A 184 16.92 -22.79 -4.85
C VAL A 184 17.74 -23.90 -5.49
N GLY A 185 17.12 -25.05 -5.73
CA GLY A 185 17.82 -26.24 -6.21
C GLY A 185 16.92 -27.19 -7.00
N LEU A 186 17.57 -28.10 -7.73
CA LEU A 186 16.96 -29.12 -8.58
C LEU A 186 17.10 -30.51 -7.94
N SER A 187 16.46 -30.75 -6.81
CA SER A 187 16.30 -32.12 -6.30
C SER A 187 14.90 -32.63 -6.67
N GLY A 188 14.74 -33.10 -7.92
CA GLY A 188 13.50 -33.69 -8.43
C GLY A 188 12.42 -32.69 -8.89
N SER A 189 12.26 -31.56 -8.19
CA SER A 189 11.42 -30.43 -8.62
C SER A 189 12.04 -29.10 -8.17
N PHE A 190 11.89 -28.04 -8.98
CA PHE A 190 12.36 -26.70 -8.61
C PHE A 190 11.53 -26.19 -7.43
N THR A 191 12.15 -26.10 -6.25
CA THR A 191 11.48 -25.60 -5.05
C THR A 191 12.32 -24.52 -4.39
N LYS A 192 11.63 -23.47 -3.92
CA LYS A 192 12.19 -22.42 -3.07
C LYS A 192 11.96 -22.85 -1.63
N GLU A 193 12.98 -23.40 -0.98
CA GLU A 193 12.85 -23.94 0.38
C GLU A 193 13.53 -23.02 1.38
N LEU A 194 12.90 -22.78 2.53
CA LEU A 194 13.52 -22.05 3.63
C LEU A 194 14.62 -22.90 4.28
N VAL A 195 15.85 -22.36 4.31
CA VAL A 195 16.99 -23.00 4.96
C VAL A 195 16.98 -22.64 6.44
N MET A 196 17.17 -23.63 7.30
CA MET A 196 16.99 -23.46 8.74
C MET A 196 18.09 -24.15 9.53
N ASN A 197 18.34 -23.63 10.74
CA ASN A 197 19.19 -24.27 11.74
C ASN A 197 18.35 -24.61 12.97
N GLY A 198 17.98 -25.88 13.11
CA GLY A 198 16.97 -26.31 14.09
C GLY A 198 15.62 -25.63 13.80
N ALA A 199 15.11 -24.89 14.79
CA ALA A 199 13.88 -24.10 14.66
C ALA A 199 14.11 -22.66 14.15
N SER A 200 15.37 -22.25 13.94
CA SER A 200 15.70 -20.87 13.54
C SER A 200 15.56 -20.67 12.04
N PHE A 201 14.58 -19.85 11.65
CA PHE A 201 14.29 -19.48 10.26
C PHE A 201 15.00 -18.20 9.77
N THR A 202 15.73 -17.52 10.66
CA THR A 202 16.56 -16.35 10.35
C THR A 202 17.92 -16.47 11.02
N THR A 203 18.90 -15.74 10.48
CA THR A 203 20.23 -15.54 11.07
C THR A 203 20.74 -14.13 10.76
N THR A 204 21.87 -13.73 11.33
CA THR A 204 22.59 -12.52 10.93
C THR A 204 23.49 -12.80 9.72
N TYR A 205 23.74 -11.78 8.90
CA TYR A 205 24.51 -11.93 7.65
C TYR A 205 25.94 -12.44 7.86
N ASP A 206 26.55 -12.20 9.02
CA ASP A 206 27.86 -12.74 9.39
C ASP A 206 27.82 -14.19 9.91
N ASN A 207 26.64 -14.74 10.21
CA ASN A 207 26.47 -16.07 10.79
C ASN A 207 25.75 -17.03 9.83
N LEU A 208 26.33 -17.18 8.64
CA LEU A 208 25.77 -17.99 7.54
C LEU A 208 26.29 -19.44 7.50
N GLY A 209 27.19 -19.84 8.41
CA GLY A 209 27.88 -21.14 8.34
C GLY A 209 26.95 -22.35 8.24
N SER A 210 25.88 -22.38 9.05
CA SER A 210 24.86 -23.45 9.04
C SER A 210 23.81 -23.29 7.95
N TYR A 211 23.82 -22.16 7.23
CA TYR A 211 22.84 -21.81 6.20
C TYR A 211 23.41 -21.90 4.78
N GLY A 212 24.68 -22.27 4.62
CA GLY A 212 25.30 -22.46 3.32
C GLY A 212 24.89 -23.76 2.61
N PRO A 213 24.96 -23.82 1.27
CA PRO A 213 24.70 -25.05 0.52
C PRO A 213 25.69 -26.16 0.88
N ASN A 214 25.16 -27.38 1.02
CA ASN A 214 25.93 -28.61 1.25
C ASN A 214 26.10 -29.46 -0.01
N GLU A 215 25.39 -29.12 -1.08
CA GLU A 215 25.38 -29.83 -2.36
C GLU A 215 25.96 -28.95 -3.47
N THR A 216 26.70 -29.57 -4.39
CA THR A 216 27.24 -28.86 -5.56
C THR A 216 26.11 -28.37 -6.45
N LYS A 217 26.28 -27.21 -7.08
CA LYS A 217 25.30 -26.56 -8.00
C LYS A 217 23.98 -26.15 -7.33
N VAL A 218 23.97 -26.03 -6.01
CA VAL A 218 22.86 -25.43 -5.27
C VAL A 218 23.22 -24.00 -4.90
N THR A 219 22.27 -23.08 -5.10
CA THR A 219 22.41 -21.68 -4.72
C THR A 219 21.43 -21.37 -3.60
N HIS A 220 21.92 -20.78 -2.52
CA HIS A 220 21.10 -20.25 -1.44
C HIS A 220 21.04 -18.74 -1.60
N TYR A 221 19.85 -18.20 -1.83
CA TYR A 221 19.62 -16.76 -1.87
C TYR A 221 19.40 -16.23 -0.46
N ILE A 222 20.00 -15.09 -0.17
CA ILE A 222 19.96 -14.42 1.11
C ILE A 222 19.17 -13.14 0.92
N TYR A 223 18.09 -12.98 1.68
CA TYR A 223 17.26 -11.78 1.65
C TYR A 223 17.33 -11.09 3.01
N GLY A 224 17.63 -9.80 3.01
CA GLY A 224 17.53 -9.01 4.24
C GLY A 224 16.08 -8.82 4.67
N ILE A 225 15.89 -8.66 5.98
CA ILE A 225 14.60 -8.46 6.62
C ILE A 225 14.62 -7.12 7.36
N GLN A 226 13.46 -6.61 7.73
CA GLN A 226 13.35 -5.41 8.56
C GLN A 226 14.12 -5.59 9.88
N ASP A 227 14.83 -4.54 10.28
CA ASP A 227 15.44 -4.47 11.60
C ASP A 227 14.37 -4.55 12.70
N THR A 228 14.65 -5.35 13.72
CA THR A 228 13.72 -5.68 14.77
C THR A 228 13.88 -4.78 15.99
N SER A 229 14.96 -3.97 16.08
CA SER A 229 15.39 -3.19 17.26
C SER A 229 15.56 -3.99 18.57
N ALA A 230 15.01 -5.20 18.67
CA ALA A 230 15.08 -6.12 19.80
C ALA A 230 14.92 -7.58 19.31
N GLY A 231 16.00 -8.37 19.41
CA GLY A 231 15.96 -9.83 19.24
C GLY A 231 15.78 -10.35 17.81
N GLN A 232 15.56 -11.66 17.69
CA GLN A 232 15.38 -12.34 16.42
C GLN A 232 14.06 -11.93 15.74
N PRO A 233 14.02 -11.76 14.40
CA PRO A 233 12.79 -11.52 13.66
C PRO A 233 11.73 -12.58 13.95
N ARG A 234 10.51 -12.13 14.22
CA ARG A 234 9.37 -13.02 14.50
C ARG A 234 8.89 -13.84 13.30
N MET A 235 9.25 -13.46 12.08
CA MET A 235 8.85 -14.14 10.83
C MET A 235 9.94 -13.95 9.76
N PRO A 236 10.07 -14.87 8.77
CA PRO A 236 11.16 -14.84 7.78
C PRO A 236 10.96 -13.84 6.63
N PHE A 237 10.01 -12.91 6.75
CA PHE A 237 9.62 -11.94 5.73
C PHE A 237 9.09 -10.65 6.39
N ASN A 238 8.83 -9.62 5.59
CA ASN A 238 8.13 -8.42 6.04
C ASN A 238 6.67 -8.48 5.60
N ARG A 239 5.77 -7.95 6.44
CA ARG A 239 4.35 -7.82 6.14
C ARG A 239 3.96 -6.35 6.10
N ALA A 240 3.28 -5.96 5.02
CA ALA A 240 2.72 -4.64 4.85
C ALA A 240 1.20 -4.73 4.65
N ASP A 241 0.47 -3.93 5.42
CA ASP A 241 -0.98 -3.89 5.41
C ASP A 241 -1.44 -2.55 4.83
N TYR A 242 -2.45 -2.59 3.95
CA TYR A 242 -3.06 -1.44 3.30
C TYR A 242 -4.54 -1.38 3.67
N TYR A 243 -4.97 -0.21 4.11
CA TYR A 243 -6.34 0.04 4.54
C TYR A 243 -6.63 1.53 4.58
N VAL A 244 -7.92 1.86 4.57
CA VAL A 244 -8.39 3.24 4.69
C VAL A 244 -8.91 3.45 6.10
N ARG A 245 -8.46 4.50 6.78
CA ARG A 245 -9.00 4.91 8.09
C ARG A 245 -8.98 6.43 8.23
N ILE A 246 -9.77 6.93 9.16
CA ILE A 246 -9.82 8.35 9.54
C ILE A 246 -8.83 8.57 10.68
N PRO A 247 -7.76 9.36 10.49
CA PRO A 247 -6.83 9.66 11.57
C PRO A 247 -7.52 10.30 12.78
N SER A 248 -7.15 9.86 13.97
CA SER A 248 -7.58 10.46 15.23
C SER A 248 -6.84 11.77 15.50
N SER A 249 -7.32 12.59 16.44
CA SER A 249 -6.64 13.85 16.82
C SER A 249 -5.26 13.63 17.46
N THR A 250 -4.94 12.40 17.88
CA THR A 250 -3.67 12.03 18.49
C THR A 250 -2.66 11.44 17.49
N ASP A 251 -3.08 11.21 16.24
CA ASP A 251 -2.19 10.67 15.22
C ASP A 251 -1.22 11.74 14.68
N THR A 252 -0.05 11.29 14.24
CA THR A 252 0.93 12.17 13.59
C THR A 252 0.47 12.62 12.21
N ASN A 253 -0.31 11.78 11.52
CA ASN A 253 -0.95 12.09 10.25
C ASN A 253 -2.29 12.75 10.53
N THR A 254 -2.53 13.94 9.96
CA THR A 254 -3.81 14.65 10.13
C THR A 254 -4.58 14.67 8.82
N LEU A 255 -5.88 14.38 8.87
CA LEU A 255 -6.74 14.50 7.70
C LEU A 255 -6.84 15.97 7.25
N PRO A 256 -6.54 16.30 5.97
CA PRO A 256 -6.68 17.65 5.48
C PRO A 256 -8.12 18.18 5.62
N ARG A 257 -8.27 19.45 6.03
CA ARG A 257 -9.60 20.11 6.15
C ARG A 257 -10.41 20.20 4.85
N ARG A 258 -9.76 19.97 3.71
CA ARG A 258 -10.38 19.94 2.38
C ARG A 258 -11.18 18.66 2.13
N CYS A 259 -10.91 17.60 2.88
CA CYS A 259 -11.53 16.30 2.69
C CYS A 259 -13.02 16.33 3.04
N ALA A 260 -13.82 15.60 2.25
CA ALA A 260 -15.23 15.42 2.51
C ALA A 260 -15.45 14.65 3.83
N PRO A 261 -16.59 14.86 4.52
CA PRO A 261 -16.94 14.08 5.69
C PRO A 261 -16.89 12.58 5.40
N ASN A 262 -16.55 11.77 6.42
CA ASN A 262 -16.46 10.30 6.32
C ASN A 262 -15.47 9.77 5.26
N THR A 263 -14.48 10.59 4.88
CA THR A 263 -13.31 10.15 4.12
C THR A 263 -12.09 10.07 5.03
N GLY A 264 -11.12 9.24 4.65
CA GLY A 264 -9.91 8.99 5.41
C GLY A 264 -8.66 9.09 4.55
N ILE A 265 -7.61 8.44 5.02
CA ILE A 265 -6.34 8.31 4.32
C ILE A 265 -6.12 6.83 4.02
N LEU A 266 -5.69 6.51 2.80
CA LEU A 266 -5.16 5.20 2.47
C LEU A 266 -3.75 5.08 3.04
N PHE A 267 -3.56 4.16 3.98
CA PHE A 267 -2.27 3.94 4.64
C PHE A 267 -1.59 2.68 4.15
N LYS A 268 -0.25 2.70 4.18
CA LYS A 268 0.60 1.51 4.29
C LYS A 268 1.15 1.43 5.70
N ALA A 269 1.00 0.27 6.35
CA ALA A 269 1.57 0.03 7.67
C ALA A 269 2.37 -1.28 7.68
N LEU A 270 3.55 -1.27 8.31
CA LEU A 270 4.36 -2.48 8.48
C LEU A 270 4.01 -3.16 9.80
N VAL A 271 3.98 -4.50 9.80
CA VAL A 271 3.90 -5.27 11.04
C VAL A 271 5.28 -5.29 11.71
N ARG A 272 5.33 -4.92 12.98
CA ARG A 272 6.59 -4.86 13.74
C ARG A 272 7.07 -6.26 14.10
N HIS A 273 8.36 -6.50 13.88
CA HIS A 273 9.00 -7.73 14.32
C HIS A 273 9.22 -7.79 15.83
N SER A 274 9.14 -6.69 16.59
CA SER A 274 9.35 -6.70 18.04
C SER A 274 8.17 -7.32 18.80
N ASP A 275 6.94 -6.96 18.42
CA ASP A 275 5.73 -7.25 19.22
C ASP A 275 4.52 -7.72 18.38
N GLY A 276 4.58 -7.61 17.05
CA GLY A 276 3.49 -8.00 16.16
C GLY A 276 2.36 -7.02 16.08
N THR A 277 2.57 -5.80 16.55
CA THR A 277 1.65 -4.70 16.33
C THR A 277 1.80 -4.17 14.92
N VAL A 278 0.71 -3.62 14.38
CA VAL A 278 0.78 -2.83 13.16
C VAL A 278 1.49 -1.51 13.50
N SER A 279 2.41 -1.03 12.68
CA SER A 279 3.15 0.19 13.04
C SER A 279 2.21 1.38 13.22
N SER A 280 2.47 2.21 14.23
CA SER A 280 1.81 3.50 14.43
C SER A 280 2.40 4.59 13.52
N THR A 281 3.61 4.38 12.99
CA THR A 281 4.22 5.24 11.97
C THR A 281 3.79 4.77 10.58
N GLU A 282 2.51 4.95 10.27
CA GLU A 282 1.92 4.59 8.99
C GLU A 282 2.35 5.58 7.90
N ALA A 283 2.58 5.08 6.69
CA ALA A 283 2.86 5.91 5.53
C ALA A 283 1.54 6.30 4.85
N PRO A 284 1.14 7.60 4.84
CA PRO A 284 -0.03 8.06 4.10
C PRO A 284 0.27 7.98 2.59
N LEU A 285 -0.60 7.30 1.83
CA LEU A 285 -0.45 7.15 0.38
C LEU A 285 -1.38 8.09 -0.39
N LEU A 286 -2.61 8.27 0.09
CA LEU A 286 -3.60 9.11 -0.56
C LEU A 286 -4.61 9.64 0.44
N ASP A 287 -4.84 10.95 0.41
CA ASP A 287 -5.82 11.64 1.25
C ASP A 287 -7.23 11.59 0.65
N CYS A 288 -8.20 11.91 1.49
CA CYS A 288 -9.62 12.07 1.14
C CYS A 288 -10.24 10.83 0.49
N VAL A 289 -9.76 9.65 0.86
CA VAL A 289 -10.23 8.37 0.33
C VAL A 289 -11.53 7.98 1.02
N ALA A 290 -12.58 7.79 0.23
CA ALA A 290 -13.88 7.33 0.70
C ALA A 290 -13.97 5.79 0.73
N ASP A 291 -13.27 5.13 -0.19
CA ASP A 291 -13.32 3.68 -0.30
C ASP A 291 -12.09 3.07 -0.99
N MET A 292 -11.74 1.86 -0.61
CA MET A 292 -10.78 1.01 -1.33
C MET A 292 -11.40 -0.37 -1.56
N GLN A 293 -11.33 -0.88 -2.79
CA GLN A 293 -11.74 -2.23 -3.15
C GLN A 293 -10.60 -2.95 -3.88
N VAL A 294 -10.42 -4.23 -3.60
CA VAL A 294 -9.36 -5.07 -4.16
C VAL A 294 -10.00 -6.22 -4.92
N VAL A 295 -9.60 -6.36 -6.17
CA VAL A 295 -10.06 -7.42 -7.07
C VAL A 295 -8.86 -8.23 -7.54
N TYR A 296 -8.99 -9.53 -7.48
CA TYR A 296 -7.99 -10.50 -7.90
C TYR A 296 -8.44 -11.14 -9.20
N THR A 297 -7.53 -11.22 -10.17
CA THR A 297 -7.75 -12.02 -11.38
C THR A 297 -7.02 -13.34 -11.23
N ILE A 298 -7.75 -14.45 -11.22
CA ILE A 298 -7.22 -15.80 -11.02
C ILE A 298 -7.47 -16.70 -12.23
N ASP A 299 -6.55 -17.62 -12.51
CA ASP A 299 -6.71 -18.74 -13.45
C ASP A 299 -6.81 -20.03 -12.62
N SER A 300 -8.01 -20.32 -12.12
CA SER A 300 -8.24 -21.42 -11.17
C SER A 300 -7.99 -22.80 -11.77
N LEU A 301 -8.10 -22.92 -13.10
CA LEU A 301 -7.96 -24.17 -13.84
C LEU A 301 -6.61 -24.30 -14.57
N SER A 302 -5.75 -23.29 -14.47
CA SER A 302 -4.46 -23.22 -15.19
C SER A 302 -4.61 -23.44 -16.71
N ASN A 303 -5.71 -22.98 -17.28
CA ASN A 303 -6.04 -23.16 -18.69
C ASN A 303 -5.98 -21.84 -19.49
N GLY A 304 -5.49 -20.76 -18.87
CA GLY A 304 -5.41 -19.43 -19.46
C GLY A 304 -6.73 -18.65 -19.41
N VAL A 305 -7.82 -19.23 -18.90
CA VAL A 305 -9.10 -18.54 -18.71
C VAL A 305 -9.12 -17.94 -17.30
N THR A 306 -9.17 -16.61 -17.23
CA THR A 306 -9.15 -15.90 -15.95
C THR A 306 -10.54 -15.47 -15.48
N THR A 307 -10.74 -15.43 -14.17
CA THR A 307 -11.95 -14.89 -13.52
C THR A 307 -11.55 -13.86 -12.48
N GLU A 308 -12.39 -12.82 -12.31
CA GLU A 308 -12.24 -11.81 -11.26
C GLU A 308 -12.95 -12.28 -9.97
N THR A 309 -12.32 -12.07 -8.82
CA THR A 309 -12.87 -12.35 -7.49
C THR A 309 -12.42 -11.30 -6.48
N ASP A 310 -13.22 -11.06 -5.44
CA ASP A 310 -12.90 -10.17 -4.31
C ASP A 310 -12.27 -10.93 -3.12
N SER A 311 -12.13 -12.26 -3.22
CA SER A 311 -11.64 -13.08 -2.11
C SER A 311 -10.68 -14.16 -2.57
N LEU A 312 -9.59 -14.31 -1.80
CA LEU A 312 -8.65 -15.44 -1.90
C LEU A 312 -8.85 -16.45 -0.77
N ALA A 313 -9.90 -16.30 0.03
CA ALA A 313 -10.16 -17.18 1.17
C ALA A 313 -10.34 -18.63 0.72
N GLY A 314 -9.75 -19.56 1.46
CA GLY A 314 -9.79 -21.00 1.14
C GLY A 314 -8.74 -21.47 0.13
N LEU A 315 -8.00 -20.57 -0.52
CA LEU A 315 -6.85 -20.95 -1.35
C LEU A 315 -5.60 -21.10 -0.49
N SER A 316 -4.88 -22.20 -0.67
CA SER A 316 -3.56 -22.40 -0.10
C SER A 316 -2.55 -21.41 -0.68
N ALA A 317 -1.46 -21.18 0.05
CA ALA A 317 -0.35 -20.35 -0.38
C ALA A 317 0.23 -20.79 -1.74
N ARG A 318 0.19 -22.09 -2.05
CA ARG A 318 0.59 -22.65 -3.34
C ARG A 318 -0.40 -22.29 -4.45
N GLN A 319 -1.70 -22.51 -4.22
CA GLN A 319 -2.74 -22.17 -5.19
C GLN A 319 -2.71 -20.67 -5.53
N ILE A 320 -2.53 -19.79 -4.54
CA ILE A 320 -2.40 -18.35 -4.80
C ILE A 320 -1.22 -18.05 -5.73
N ARG A 321 -0.06 -18.67 -5.51
CA ARG A 321 1.12 -18.46 -6.37
C ARG A 321 0.89 -18.94 -7.81
N GLU A 322 0.26 -20.10 -7.98
CA GLU A 322 0.03 -20.70 -9.30
C GLU A 322 -1.11 -20.01 -10.08
N GLN A 323 -2.18 -19.63 -9.37
CA GLN A 323 -3.44 -19.16 -9.96
C GLN A 323 -3.55 -17.63 -10.07
N LEU A 324 -2.97 -16.85 -9.14
CA LEU A 324 -3.11 -15.38 -9.15
C LEU A 324 -2.34 -14.76 -10.32
N LYS A 325 -3.06 -14.03 -11.19
CA LYS A 325 -2.49 -13.37 -12.36
C LYS A 325 -2.39 -11.86 -12.20
N LEU A 326 -3.41 -11.21 -11.63
CA LEU A 326 -3.43 -9.76 -11.41
C LEU A 326 -4.02 -9.42 -10.04
N ILE A 327 -3.54 -8.31 -9.48
CA ILE A 327 -4.15 -7.61 -8.35
C ILE A 327 -4.56 -6.23 -8.86
N GLN A 328 -5.84 -5.90 -8.73
CA GLN A 328 -6.44 -4.63 -9.13
C GLN A 328 -6.95 -3.93 -7.88
N VAL A 329 -6.43 -2.75 -7.59
CA VAL A 329 -6.91 -1.92 -6.47
C VAL A 329 -7.62 -0.70 -7.02
N TYR A 330 -8.85 -0.50 -6.56
CA TYR A 330 -9.72 0.61 -6.89
C TYR A 330 -9.83 1.51 -5.67
N VAL A 331 -9.45 2.78 -5.80
CA VAL A 331 -9.47 3.75 -4.70
C VAL A 331 -10.38 4.90 -5.09
N LEU A 332 -11.49 5.06 -4.38
CA LEU A 332 -12.42 6.18 -4.53
C LEU A 332 -11.96 7.34 -3.66
N THR A 333 -11.69 8.49 -4.27
CA THR A 333 -11.30 9.74 -3.60
C THR A 333 -11.95 10.94 -4.29
N HIS A 334 -11.68 12.15 -3.82
CA HIS A 334 -12.00 13.37 -4.53
C HIS A 334 -10.79 14.29 -4.70
N GLU A 335 -10.80 15.11 -5.75
CA GLU A 335 -9.72 16.05 -6.03
C GLU A 335 -10.02 17.45 -5.46
N GLY A 336 -8.99 18.09 -4.90
CA GLY A 336 -9.10 19.43 -4.36
C GLY A 336 -10.05 19.53 -3.15
N GLY A 337 -10.61 20.72 -2.93
CA GLY A 337 -11.61 20.97 -1.89
C GLY A 337 -13.03 21.10 -2.43
N ARG A 338 -13.97 21.29 -1.50
CA ARG A 338 -15.38 21.57 -1.80
C ARG A 338 -15.51 22.79 -2.72
N ASP A 339 -16.17 22.60 -3.86
CA ASP A 339 -16.49 23.62 -4.86
C ASP A 339 -18.02 23.84 -4.89
N PRO A 340 -18.53 24.92 -4.27
CA PRO A 340 -19.97 25.17 -4.20
C PRO A 340 -20.67 25.34 -5.55
N LEU A 341 -19.91 25.66 -6.60
CA LEU A 341 -20.41 25.86 -7.96
C LEU A 341 -20.41 24.56 -8.78
N TYR A 342 -19.80 23.50 -8.26
CA TYR A 342 -19.76 22.19 -8.89
C TYR A 342 -20.92 21.31 -8.40
N THR A 343 -21.48 20.52 -9.32
CA THR A 343 -22.47 19.49 -9.01
C THR A 343 -22.04 18.19 -9.69
N TYR A 344 -21.65 17.21 -8.87
CA TYR A 344 -21.35 15.87 -9.34
C TYR A 344 -22.64 15.18 -9.81
N PRO A 345 -22.64 14.53 -10.99
CA PRO A 345 -23.88 14.10 -11.64
C PRO A 345 -24.52 12.85 -11.01
N ASN A 346 -23.72 11.96 -10.43
CA ASN A 346 -24.19 10.63 -10.01
C ASN A 346 -24.11 10.46 -8.49
N GLN A 347 -25.20 10.05 -7.86
CA GLN A 347 -25.21 9.75 -6.42
C GLN A 347 -24.39 8.51 -6.07
N THR A 348 -24.29 7.56 -7.00
CA THR A 348 -23.60 6.30 -6.79
C THR A 348 -22.40 6.19 -7.72
N ILE A 349 -21.35 5.54 -7.21
CA ILE A 349 -20.14 5.23 -7.98
C ILE A 349 -19.78 3.76 -7.77
N GLY A 350 -19.55 3.01 -8.84
CA GLY A 350 -19.00 1.65 -8.75
C GLY A 350 -17.49 1.67 -8.46
N VAL A 351 -17.08 1.09 -7.34
CA VAL A 351 -15.68 0.93 -6.93
C VAL A 351 -15.28 -0.53 -7.20
N GLY A 352 -14.71 -0.77 -8.38
CA GLY A 352 -14.42 -2.11 -8.91
C GLY A 352 -14.52 -2.13 -10.43
N PRO A 353 -14.43 -3.31 -11.08
CA PRO A 353 -14.82 -3.51 -12.47
C PRO A 353 -16.23 -2.99 -12.73
N THR A 354 -16.37 -2.08 -13.70
CA THR A 354 -17.65 -1.48 -14.08
C THR A 354 -17.89 -1.57 -15.58
N VAL A 355 -19.16 -1.77 -15.96
CA VAL A 355 -19.67 -1.57 -17.32
C VAL A 355 -20.71 -0.45 -17.24
N ASP A 356 -20.56 0.58 -18.08
CA ASP A 356 -21.44 1.77 -18.09
C ASP A 356 -21.63 2.46 -16.72
N GLY A 357 -20.59 2.43 -15.88
CA GLY A 357 -20.59 3.07 -14.55
C GLY A 357 -21.29 2.27 -13.44
N LEU A 358 -21.80 1.08 -13.74
CA LEU A 358 -22.36 0.13 -12.78
C LEU A 358 -21.33 -0.98 -12.50
N THR A 359 -21.22 -1.43 -11.25
CA THR A 359 -20.37 -2.58 -10.89
C THR A 359 -20.82 -3.82 -11.64
N SER A 360 -19.92 -4.41 -12.42
CA SER A 360 -20.19 -5.56 -13.28
C SER A 360 -19.55 -6.85 -12.75
N GLY A 361 -19.21 -6.90 -11.46
CA GLY A 361 -18.44 -7.98 -10.87
C GLY A 361 -18.02 -7.66 -9.42
N PRO A 362 -16.85 -8.15 -8.98
CA PRO A 362 -16.29 -7.89 -7.66
C PRO A 362 -16.14 -6.39 -7.34
N GLY A 363 -16.07 -6.05 -6.05
CA GLY A 363 -16.09 -4.66 -5.57
C GLY A 363 -17.49 -4.25 -5.11
N ARG A 364 -17.80 -2.95 -5.11
CA ARG A 364 -19.10 -2.46 -4.58
C ARG A 364 -19.59 -1.17 -5.20
N THR A 365 -20.90 -0.95 -5.11
CA THR A 365 -21.50 0.36 -5.42
C THR A 365 -21.48 1.24 -4.17
N PHE A 366 -20.78 2.36 -4.25
CA PHE A 366 -20.67 3.35 -3.17
C PHE A 366 -21.74 4.43 -3.30
N ASP A 367 -22.53 4.65 -2.24
CA ASP A 367 -23.55 5.71 -2.19
C ASP A 367 -22.98 6.97 -1.51
N LEU A 368 -22.72 8.00 -2.32
CA LEU A 368 -22.15 9.27 -1.86
C LEU A 368 -23.10 10.01 -0.91
N LYS A 369 -24.41 9.98 -1.17
CA LYS A 369 -25.37 10.72 -0.35
C LYS A 369 -25.50 10.12 1.04
N ASN A 370 -25.61 8.80 1.11
CA ASN A 370 -25.79 8.11 2.38
C ASN A 370 -24.49 8.04 3.19
N THR A 371 -23.33 7.95 2.52
CA THR A 371 -22.04 7.79 3.21
C THR A 371 -21.38 9.13 3.54
N ILE A 372 -21.34 10.07 2.59
CA ILE A 372 -20.68 11.38 2.77
C ILE A 372 -21.63 12.42 3.38
N GLY A 373 -22.93 12.30 3.10
CA GLY A 373 -23.95 13.23 3.61
C GLY A 373 -24.09 14.49 2.76
N THR A 374 -24.61 15.57 3.36
CA THR A 374 -24.97 16.79 2.61
C THR A 374 -23.75 17.46 1.98
N GLY A 375 -23.88 17.88 0.71
CA GLY A 375 -22.82 18.59 -0.01
C GLY A 375 -21.84 17.67 -0.74
N TRP A 376 -22.09 16.35 -0.77
CA TRP A 376 -21.31 15.38 -1.53
C TRP A 376 -21.17 15.77 -3.02
N GLN A 377 -22.18 16.42 -3.60
CA GLN A 377 -22.19 16.87 -5.00
C GLN A 377 -21.12 17.91 -5.29
N GLN A 378 -20.65 18.62 -4.28
CA GLN A 378 -19.71 19.73 -4.41
C GLN A 378 -18.25 19.27 -4.38
N TYR A 379 -18.00 17.96 -4.46
CA TYR A 379 -16.67 17.36 -4.55
C TYR A 379 -16.51 16.66 -5.89
N ARG A 380 -15.29 16.72 -6.45
CA ARG A 380 -14.93 16.09 -7.72
C ARG A 380 -14.44 14.67 -7.46
N TRP A 381 -15.37 13.72 -7.37
CA TRP A 381 -15.07 12.31 -7.12
C TRP A 381 -14.36 11.65 -8.30
N LYS A 382 -13.41 10.78 -7.99
CA LYS A 382 -12.57 10.06 -8.95
C LYS A 382 -12.16 8.71 -8.40
N ILE A 383 -11.99 7.75 -9.30
CA ILE A 383 -11.42 6.44 -9.00
C ILE A 383 -10.01 6.37 -9.57
N TYR A 384 -9.06 6.00 -8.72
CA TYR A 384 -7.78 5.49 -9.17
C TYR A 384 -7.83 3.98 -9.29
N ARG A 385 -7.27 3.45 -10.37
CA ARG A 385 -7.19 2.01 -10.62
C ARG A 385 -5.73 1.60 -10.79
N VAL A 386 -5.22 0.83 -9.84
CA VAL A 386 -3.86 0.28 -9.85
C VAL A 386 -3.95 -1.19 -10.24
N ILE A 387 -3.44 -1.55 -11.42
CA ILE A 387 -3.44 -2.95 -11.90
C ILE A 387 -2.01 -3.44 -11.95
N VAL A 388 -1.73 -4.56 -11.27
CA VAL A 388 -0.39 -5.11 -11.18
C VAL A 388 -0.40 -6.61 -11.39
N LYS A 389 0.56 -7.08 -12.20
CA LYS A 389 0.96 -8.48 -12.26
C LYS A 389 2.09 -8.70 -11.24
N PRO A 390 1.88 -9.51 -10.19
CA PRO A 390 2.96 -9.83 -9.24
C PRO A 390 4.13 -10.52 -9.95
N ALA A 391 5.34 -9.98 -9.83
CA ALA A 391 6.49 -10.46 -10.58
C ALA A 391 7.03 -11.81 -10.07
N ASN A 392 6.75 -12.14 -8.81
CA ASN A 392 7.40 -13.25 -8.09
C ASN A 392 6.51 -14.48 -7.89
N LEU A 393 5.28 -14.46 -8.42
CA LEU A 393 4.31 -15.56 -8.29
C LEU A 393 4.36 -16.53 -9.46
N VAL A 394 4.71 -16.03 -10.65
CA VAL A 394 4.76 -16.84 -11.86
C VAL A 394 6.02 -17.71 -11.85
N GLN A 395 5.88 -18.98 -11.44
CA GLN A 395 6.78 -20.01 -11.94
C GLN A 395 6.32 -20.33 -13.36
N THR A 396 6.96 -19.73 -14.36
CA THR A 396 7.03 -20.40 -15.67
C THR A 396 7.93 -21.62 -15.46
N MET A 397 7.32 -22.80 -15.40
CA MET A 397 8.02 -24.03 -15.79
C MET A 397 8.39 -23.94 -17.27
#